data_AF-A0A9D6EV27-F1
#
_entry.id   AF-A0A9D6EV27-F1
#
_cell.length_a   1.000
_cell.length_b   1.000
_cell.length_c   1.000
_cell.angle_alpha   90.00
_cell.angle_beta   90.00
_cell.angle_gamma   90.00
#
_symmetry.space_group_name_H-M   'P 1'
#
loop_
_entity.id
_entity.type
_entity.pdbx_description
1 polymer ?
#
loop_
_entity_poly.entity_id
_entity_poly.type
_entity_poly.pdbx_seq_one_letter_code
_entity_poly.pdbx_strand_id
1 'polypeptide(L)'
;MKKKIPNPKFQIPNTLQIPNSRHWKLKIENWKFLAEPGFTLIELLVVIAVLAFLSALLLPNFVSTRQRGRDVQRKSDLKQIQSALELYKLDQSPLIYPSSMPVSLCGKCWTSGGSGATCPSGNVYIRKFPCDPKALTTPTPYVYARDSGDSLKYTLSSCLENPADSDRDQTSVCGTDASYTVAEP
;
A
#
# COMPACT_ATOMS: atom_id res chain seq x y z
N MET A 1 -33.40 -28.55 -25.27
CA MET A 1 -34.40 -29.13 -24.36
C MET A 1 -34.00 -28.83 -22.91
N LYS A 2 -34.68 -27.91 -22.21
CA LYS A 2 -34.40 -27.58 -20.80
C LYS A 2 -35.40 -28.32 -19.90
N LYS A 3 -34.94 -29.31 -19.13
CA LYS A 3 -35.77 -30.03 -18.15
C LYS A 3 -35.98 -29.13 -16.93
N LYS A 4 -37.24 -28.75 -16.68
CA LYS A 4 -37.69 -27.96 -15.53
C LYS A 4 -37.79 -28.89 -14.31
N ILE A 5 -37.00 -28.63 -13.27
CA ILE A 5 -37.06 -29.38 -12.00
C ILE A 5 -38.22 -28.81 -11.17
N PRO A 6 -39.13 -29.61 -10.61
CA PRO A 6 -40.23 -29.11 -9.79
C PRO A 6 -39.79 -28.88 -8.33
N ASN A 7 -40.30 -27.81 -7.72
CA ASN A 7 -40.07 -27.47 -6.31
C ASN A 7 -40.80 -28.43 -5.37
N PRO A 8 -40.17 -28.91 -4.28
CA PRO A 8 -40.86 -29.70 -3.27
C PRO A 8 -41.69 -28.78 -2.36
N LYS A 9 -42.96 -29.15 -2.15
CA LYS A 9 -43.81 -28.53 -1.14
C LYS A 9 -43.58 -29.23 0.19
N PHE A 10 -42.95 -28.53 1.14
CA PHE A 10 -42.86 -28.99 2.52
C PHE A 10 -44.21 -28.73 3.21
N GLN A 11 -44.93 -29.79 3.55
CA GLN A 11 -46.14 -29.72 4.36
C GLN A 11 -45.79 -30.04 5.81
N ILE A 12 -46.16 -29.15 6.72
CA ILE A 12 -45.97 -29.32 8.16
C ILE A 12 -47.18 -30.12 8.68
N PRO A 13 -47.00 -31.27 9.37
CA PRO A 13 -48.11 -31.99 9.95
C PRO A 13 -48.71 -31.22 11.14
N ASN A 14 -50.03 -30.99 11.08
CA ASN A 14 -50.82 -30.42 12.18
C ASN A 14 -51.09 -31.49 13.24
N THR A 15 -50.13 -31.74 14.13
CA THR A 15 -50.37 -32.19 15.52
C THR A 15 -49.05 -32.35 16.24
N LEU A 16 -48.58 -31.28 16.88
CA LEU A 16 -47.71 -31.37 18.05
C LEU A 16 -48.57 -30.98 19.25
N GLN A 17 -49.20 -31.99 19.88
CA GLN A 17 -49.83 -31.79 21.18
C GLN A 17 -48.72 -31.68 22.23
N ILE A 18 -48.57 -30.51 22.81
CA ILE A 18 -47.61 -30.24 23.88
C ILE A 18 -48.23 -30.77 25.19
N PRO A 19 -47.58 -31.69 25.92
CA PRO A 19 -48.14 -32.21 27.16
C PRO A 19 -48.16 -31.14 28.25
N ASN A 20 -49.23 -31.26 29.03
CA ASN A 20 -49.70 -30.39 30.10
C ASN A 20 -48.64 -30.01 31.15
N SER A 21 -48.80 -28.81 31.70
CA SER A 21 -47.90 -28.07 32.59
C SER A 21 -47.34 -28.88 33.76
N ARG A 22 -46.07 -29.31 33.67
CA ARG A 22 -45.26 -29.56 34.87
C ARG A 22 -44.49 -28.29 35.20
N HIS A 23 -44.95 -27.62 36.25
CA HIS A 23 -44.35 -26.43 36.83
C HIS A 23 -42.87 -26.71 37.18
N TRP A 24 -41.95 -26.08 36.46
CA TRP A 24 -40.57 -25.97 36.88
C TRP A 24 -40.49 -24.86 37.94
N LYS A 25 -40.33 -25.22 39.21
CA LYS A 25 -39.84 -24.27 40.22
C LYS A 25 -38.32 -24.21 40.08
N LEU A 26 -37.81 -23.24 39.31
CA LEU A 26 -36.39 -22.88 39.40
C LEU A 26 -36.16 -22.29 40.79
N LYS A 27 -35.51 -23.07 41.65
CA LYS A 27 -34.99 -22.58 42.92
C LYS A 27 -33.76 -21.75 42.59
N ILE A 28 -33.92 -20.43 42.54
CA ILE A 28 -32.82 -19.48 42.41
C ILE A 28 -32.07 -19.51 43.76
N GLU A 29 -31.18 -20.49 43.93
CA GLU A 29 -30.22 -20.48 45.02
C GLU A 29 -29.34 -19.23 44.86
N ASN A 30 -29.28 -18.37 45.87
CA ASN A 30 -28.57 -17.09 45.86
C ASN A 30 -27.19 -17.16 45.18
N TRP A 31 -27.07 -16.59 43.98
CA TRP A 31 -25.78 -16.30 43.37
C TRP A 31 -25.22 -15.09 44.12
N LYS A 32 -24.42 -15.35 45.15
CA LYS A 32 -23.57 -14.32 45.74
C LYS A 32 -22.63 -13.86 44.63
N PHE A 33 -22.93 -12.73 44.00
CA PHE A 33 -21.91 -11.96 43.28
C PHE A 33 -20.87 -11.58 44.33
N LEU A 34 -19.81 -12.38 44.42
CA LEU A 34 -18.62 -12.01 45.14
C LEU A 34 -18.10 -10.77 44.42
N ALA A 35 -18.31 -9.58 45.01
CA ALA A 35 -17.82 -8.34 44.46
C ALA A 35 -16.31 -8.49 44.28
N GLU A 36 -15.85 -8.54 43.04
CA GLU A 36 -14.43 -8.56 42.77
C GLU A 36 -13.82 -7.25 43.29
N PRO A 37 -12.63 -7.29 43.90
CA PRO A 37 -11.96 -6.09 44.37
C PRO A 37 -11.84 -5.10 43.21
N GLY A 38 -12.37 -3.89 43.41
CA GLY A 38 -12.31 -2.81 42.42
C GLY A 38 -10.87 -2.32 42.20
N PHE A 39 -10.57 -1.90 40.97
CA PHE A 39 -9.28 -1.37 40.57
C PHE A 39 -8.90 -0.16 41.45
N THR A 40 -7.69 -0.14 41.99
CA THR A 40 -7.24 1.00 42.79
C THR A 40 -6.81 2.16 41.90
N LEU A 41 -7.02 3.40 42.36
CA LEU A 41 -6.54 4.62 41.68
C LEU A 41 -5.02 4.59 41.47
N ILE A 42 -4.29 4.01 42.42
CA ILE A 42 -2.83 3.91 42.35
C ILE A 42 -2.37 2.88 41.32
N GLU A 43 -3.07 1.76 41.15
CA GLU A 43 -2.78 0.79 40.08
C GLU A 43 -2.93 1.44 38.71
N LEU A 44 -3.98 2.22 38.50
CA LEU A 44 -4.19 2.90 37.22
C LEU A 44 -3.11 3.95 36.97
N LEU A 45 -2.73 4.70 38.01
CA LEU A 45 -1.73 5.75 37.93
C LEU A 45 -0.33 5.20 37.58
N VAL A 46 0.06 4.08 38.18
CA VAL A 46 1.35 3.45 37.88
C VAL A 46 1.37 2.90 36.45
N VAL A 47 0.27 2.31 35.97
CA VAL A 47 0.18 1.76 34.62
C VAL A 47 0.35 2.85 33.55
N ILE A 48 -0.37 3.97 33.67
CA ILE A 48 -0.23 5.06 32.69
C ILE A 48 1.15 5.71 32.76
N ALA A 49 1.77 5.76 33.94
CA ALA A 49 3.14 6.27 34.10
C ALA A 49 4.16 5.40 33.36
N VAL A 50 4.06 4.07 33.49
CA VAL A 50 4.95 3.14 32.79
C VAL A 50 4.70 3.17 31.27
N LEU A 51 3.44 3.21 30.83
CA LEU A 51 3.10 3.31 29.39
C LEU A 51 3.63 4.62 28.78
N ALA A 52 3.51 5.74 29.49
CA ALA A 52 4.06 7.02 29.04
C ALA A 52 5.58 6.94 28.88
N PHE A 53 6.29 6.39 29.87
CA PHE A 53 7.74 6.25 29.82
C PHE A 53 8.21 5.38 28.64
N LEU A 54 7.60 4.20 28.45
CA LEU A 54 7.95 3.31 27.34
C LEU A 54 7.64 3.96 25.98
N SER A 55 6.50 4.65 25.87
CA SER A 55 6.10 5.31 24.61
C SER A 55 7.05 6.44 24.21
N ALA A 56 7.58 7.20 25.17
CA ALA A 56 8.46 8.34 24.91
C ALA A 56 9.75 7.93 24.17
N LEU A 57 10.29 6.74 24.47
CA LEU A 57 11.50 6.23 23.83
C LEU A 57 11.25 5.69 22.41
N LEU A 58 10.02 5.30 22.08
CA LEU A 58 9.67 4.65 20.81
C LEU A 58 9.38 5.65 19.68
N LEU A 59 8.84 6.83 20.00
CA LEU A 59 8.40 7.82 19.01
C LEU A 59 9.46 8.27 17.99
N PRO A 60 10.70 8.65 18.37
CA PRO A 60 11.66 9.17 17.40
C PRO A 60 12.12 8.10 16.40
N ASN A 61 12.25 6.84 16.85
CA ASN A 61 12.64 5.72 16.00
C ASN A 61 11.54 5.35 14.99
N PHE A 62 10.28 5.53 15.38
CA PHE A 62 9.15 5.26 14.50
C PHE A 62 9.11 6.16 13.26
N VAL A 63 9.43 7.45 13.41
CA VAL A 63 9.43 8.41 12.30
C VAL A 63 10.53 8.09 11.28
N SER A 64 11.75 7.83 11.76
CA SER A 64 12.89 7.50 10.90
C SER A 64 12.69 6.16 10.17
N THR A 65 12.11 5.16 10.85
CA THR A 65 11.75 3.87 10.24
C THR A 65 10.72 4.04 9.13
N ARG A 66 9.70 4.90 9.34
CA ARG A 66 8.73 5.21 8.27
C ARG A 66 9.36 5.92 7.07
N GLN A 67 10.32 6.82 7.30
CA GLN A 67 11.06 7.48 6.21
C GLN A 67 11.84 6.44 5.39
N ARG A 68 12.63 5.59 6.05
CA ARG A 68 13.37 4.50 5.39
C ARG A 68 12.45 3.54 4.63
N GLY A 69 11.28 3.21 5.17
CA GLY A 69 10.29 2.39 4.48
C GLY A 69 9.78 3.04 3.18
N ARG A 70 9.55 4.36 3.19
CA ARG A 70 9.21 5.10 1.97
C ARG A 70 10.37 5.16 0.97
N ASP A 71 11.59 5.30 1.44
CA ASP A 71 12.78 5.29 0.58
C ASP A 71 12.98 3.93 -0.11
N VAL A 72 12.77 2.83 0.61
CA VAL A 72 12.77 1.48 0.01
C VAL A 72 11.69 1.34 -1.06
N GLN A 73 10.48 1.87 -0.80
CA GLN A 73 9.42 1.89 -1.80
C GLN A 73 9.84 2.68 -3.05
N ARG A 74 10.40 3.89 -2.89
CA ARG A 74 10.90 4.71 -4.01
C ARG A 74 11.93 3.96 -4.85
N LYS A 75 12.90 3.29 -4.22
CA LYS A 75 13.91 2.47 -4.92
C LYS A 75 13.26 1.34 -5.72
N SER A 76 12.28 0.65 -5.14
CA SER A 76 11.52 -0.40 -5.84
C SER A 76 10.71 0.15 -7.01
N ASP A 77 10.09 1.31 -6.83
CA ASP A 77 9.32 1.99 -7.87
C ASP A 77 10.20 2.37 -9.07
N LEU A 78 11.42 2.87 -8.83
CA LEU A 78 12.38 3.14 -9.89
C LEU A 78 12.71 1.88 -10.70
N LYS A 79 12.87 0.72 -10.05
CA LYS A 79 13.11 -0.56 -10.74
C LYS A 79 11.93 -1.04 -11.58
N GLN A 80 10.70 -0.82 -11.09
CA GLN A 80 9.49 -1.10 -11.88
C GLN A 80 9.42 -0.21 -13.12
N ILE A 81 9.75 1.07 -12.97
CA ILE A 81 9.82 2.02 -14.09
C ILE A 81 10.94 1.63 -15.07
N GLN A 82 12.12 1.28 -14.57
CA GLN A 82 13.25 0.81 -15.38
C GLN A 82 12.83 -0.34 -16.29
N SER A 83 12.14 -1.34 -15.72
CA SER A 83 11.61 -2.49 -16.47
C SER A 83 10.61 -2.06 -17.54
N ALA A 84 9.73 -1.09 -17.24
CA ALA A 84 8.78 -0.57 -18.21
C ALA A 84 9.46 0.21 -19.36
N LEU A 85 10.54 0.93 -19.08
CA LEU A 85 11.35 1.62 -20.09
C LEU A 85 12.03 0.63 -21.03
N GLU A 86 12.53 -0.50 -20.51
CA GLU A 86 13.07 -1.57 -21.36
C GLU A 86 12.01 -2.14 -22.30
N LEU A 87 10.81 -2.43 -21.78
CA LEU A 87 9.69 -2.91 -22.60
C LEU A 87 9.31 -1.89 -23.68
N TYR A 88 9.29 -0.59 -23.35
CA TYR A 88 9.05 0.46 -24.32
C TYR A 88 10.09 0.44 -25.44
N LYS A 89 11.38 0.42 -25.09
CA LYS A 89 12.50 0.41 -26.07
C LYS A 89 12.36 -0.74 -27.05
N LEU A 90 12.01 -1.93 -26.57
CA LEU A 90 11.86 -3.13 -27.38
C LEU A 90 10.69 -3.05 -28.37
N ASP A 91 9.66 -2.25 -28.08
CA ASP A 91 8.52 -2.03 -28.98
C ASP A 91 8.82 -0.98 -30.07
N GLN A 92 9.89 -0.20 -29.92
CA GLN A 92 10.26 0.83 -30.89
C GLN A 92 11.16 0.29 -32.00
N SER A 93 10.93 0.79 -33.22
CA SER A 93 11.80 0.55 -34.37
C SER A 93 12.10 1.91 -35.05
N PRO A 94 13.32 2.47 -34.91
CA PRO A 94 14.50 1.91 -34.24
C PRO A 94 14.38 1.86 -32.71
N LEU A 95 15.24 1.06 -32.06
CA LEU A 95 15.31 0.98 -30.59
C LEU A 95 15.61 2.38 -30.02
N ILE A 96 14.73 2.87 -29.16
CA ILE A 96 14.85 4.21 -28.56
C ILE A 96 14.11 4.28 -27.22
N TYR A 97 14.71 4.92 -26.22
CA TYR A 97 13.98 5.29 -25.01
C TYR A 97 13.12 6.53 -25.24
N PRO A 98 12.02 6.72 -24.47
CA PRO A 98 11.15 7.88 -24.62
C PRO A 98 11.94 9.20 -24.52
N SER A 99 11.70 10.17 -25.39
CA SER A 99 12.37 11.48 -25.30
C SER A 99 12.00 12.24 -24.02
N SER A 100 10.84 11.93 -23.47
CA SER A 100 10.35 12.43 -22.20
C SER A 100 9.40 11.40 -21.64
N MET A 101 9.39 11.27 -20.31
CA MET A 101 8.36 10.49 -19.64
C MET A 101 7.05 11.30 -19.63
N PRO A 102 5.87 10.68 -19.80
CA PRO A 102 4.63 11.40 -19.63
C PRO A 102 4.58 11.90 -18.18
N VAL A 103 4.63 13.22 -18.00
CA VAL A 103 4.51 13.80 -16.65
C VAL A 103 3.08 13.56 -16.15
N SER A 104 2.92 13.20 -14.87
CA SER A 104 1.63 12.86 -14.25
C SER A 104 1.02 11.50 -14.64
N LEU A 105 1.86 10.46 -14.64
CA LEU A 105 1.41 9.06 -14.75
C LEU A 105 0.99 8.41 -13.43
N CYS A 106 1.32 8.99 -12.27
CA CYS A 106 0.99 8.37 -10.97
C CYS A 106 -0.44 7.80 -10.96
N GLY A 107 -0.56 6.49 -10.70
CA GLY A 107 -1.83 5.78 -10.65
C GLY A 107 -2.48 5.45 -12.01
N LYS A 108 -1.91 5.88 -13.13
CA LYS A 108 -2.34 5.60 -14.51
C LYS A 108 -1.53 4.43 -15.09
N CYS A 109 -2.06 3.79 -16.13
CA CYS A 109 -1.26 2.86 -16.93
C CYS A 109 -0.46 3.59 -17.99
N TRP A 110 0.56 2.90 -18.49
CA TRP A 110 1.28 3.29 -19.69
C TRP A 110 1.43 2.10 -20.64
N THR A 111 1.06 2.36 -21.89
CA THR A 111 0.95 1.39 -22.98
C THR A 111 1.47 2.01 -24.27
N SER A 112 1.63 1.21 -25.32
CA SER A 112 1.98 1.72 -26.66
C SER A 112 0.90 2.65 -27.24
N GLY A 113 -0.37 2.50 -26.80
CA GLY A 113 -1.48 3.39 -27.14
C GLY A 113 -1.58 4.66 -26.29
N GLY A 114 -0.60 4.94 -25.43
CA GLY A 114 -0.57 6.12 -24.57
C GLY A 114 -0.79 5.80 -23.08
N SER A 115 -1.27 6.80 -22.32
CA SER A 115 -1.46 6.69 -20.87
C SER A 115 -2.83 7.18 -20.42
N GLY A 116 -3.35 6.56 -19.36
CA GLY A 116 -4.71 6.85 -18.88
C GLY A 116 -5.06 6.12 -17.59
N ALA A 117 -6.15 6.55 -16.95
CA ALA A 117 -6.67 5.90 -15.74
C ALA A 117 -7.10 4.43 -16.01
N THR A 118 -7.63 4.18 -17.20
CA THR A 118 -7.81 2.85 -17.78
C THR A 118 -6.73 2.62 -18.82
N CYS A 119 -6.23 1.39 -18.91
CA CYS A 119 -5.11 1.09 -19.81
C CYS A 119 -5.60 1.13 -21.25
N PRO A 120 -5.04 2.02 -22.09
CA PRO A 120 -5.37 2.05 -23.51
C PRO A 120 -4.99 0.72 -24.18
N SER A 121 -5.56 0.45 -25.34
CA SER A 121 -5.20 -0.72 -26.14
C SER A 121 -3.73 -0.65 -26.58
N GLY A 122 -3.10 -1.81 -26.72
CA GLY A 122 -1.71 -1.93 -27.15
C GLY A 122 -0.86 -2.72 -26.14
N ASN A 123 0.45 -2.69 -26.37
CA ASN A 123 1.41 -3.36 -25.51
C ASN A 123 1.48 -2.61 -24.18
N VAL A 124 1.30 -3.33 -23.07
CA VAL A 124 1.29 -2.74 -21.73
C VAL A 124 2.71 -2.75 -21.17
N TYR A 125 3.28 -1.57 -20.97
CA TYR A 125 4.60 -1.43 -20.37
C TYR A 125 4.53 -1.43 -18.84
N ILE A 126 3.52 -0.75 -18.29
CA ILE A 126 3.23 -0.76 -16.86
C ILE A 126 1.74 -0.54 -16.61
N ARG A 127 1.13 -1.40 -15.79
CA ARG A 127 -0.32 -1.36 -15.51
C ARG A 127 -0.71 -0.21 -14.60
N LYS A 128 0.12 0.09 -13.62
CA LYS A 128 -0.09 1.19 -12.68
C LYS A 128 1.25 1.82 -12.38
N PHE A 129 1.41 3.05 -12.84
CA PHE A 129 2.61 3.81 -12.56
C PHE A 129 2.70 4.10 -11.06
N PRO A 130 3.85 3.84 -10.43
CA PRO A 130 4.01 4.09 -9.01
C PRO A 130 3.90 5.59 -8.70
N CYS A 131 3.43 5.87 -7.50
CA CYS A 131 3.33 7.21 -6.95
C CYS A 131 4.26 7.29 -5.76
N ASP A 132 4.99 8.40 -5.62
CA ASP A 132 5.77 8.59 -4.41
C ASP A 132 4.85 8.60 -3.19
N PRO A 133 5.14 7.79 -2.17
CA PRO A 133 4.34 7.71 -0.95
C PRO A 133 4.19 9.04 -0.20
N LYS A 134 4.98 10.07 -0.51
CA LYS A 134 4.88 11.40 0.11
C LYS A 134 4.15 12.44 -0.74
N ALA A 135 4.05 12.26 -2.05
CA ALA A 135 3.51 13.28 -2.96
C ALA A 135 2.01 13.09 -3.19
N LEU A 136 1.17 13.90 -2.52
CA LEU A 136 -0.27 14.01 -2.81
C LEU A 136 -0.63 15.13 -3.80
N THR A 137 0.31 16.04 -4.12
CA THR A 137 0.13 17.11 -5.12
C THR A 137 1.51 17.52 -5.67
N THR A 138 1.63 17.62 -7.00
CA THR A 138 2.81 17.92 -7.86
C THR A 138 3.90 18.87 -7.33
N PRO A 139 5.17 18.78 -7.83
CA PRO A 139 5.62 18.08 -9.04
C PRO A 139 6.52 16.85 -8.80
N THR A 140 6.33 15.88 -9.69
CA THR A 140 7.15 14.70 -10.04
C THR A 140 8.26 14.26 -9.05
N PRO A 141 7.99 13.24 -8.21
CA PRO A 141 8.99 12.68 -7.29
C PRO A 141 10.04 11.80 -7.99
N TYR A 142 9.73 11.36 -9.21
CA TYR A 142 10.63 10.62 -10.07
C TYR A 142 10.99 11.49 -11.26
N VAL A 143 12.27 11.75 -11.43
CA VAL A 143 12.83 12.58 -12.49
C VAL A 143 13.40 11.67 -13.55
N TYR A 144 12.94 11.82 -14.78
CA TYR A 144 13.46 11.12 -15.95
C TYR A 144 14.17 12.12 -16.84
N ALA A 145 15.41 11.82 -17.21
CA ALA A 145 16.17 12.57 -18.19
C ALA A 145 16.81 11.58 -19.18
N ARG A 146 16.45 11.69 -20.46
CA ARG A 146 17.18 10.98 -21.52
C ARG A 146 18.41 11.79 -21.91
N ASP A 147 19.51 11.11 -22.20
CA ASP A 147 20.70 11.77 -22.76
C ASP A 147 20.35 12.40 -24.12
N SER A 148 20.89 13.60 -24.38
CA SER A 148 20.62 14.35 -25.61
C SER A 148 21.48 13.91 -26.79
N GLY A 149 22.63 13.28 -26.51
CA GLY A 149 23.54 12.72 -27.50
C GLY A 149 23.32 11.24 -27.79
N ASP A 150 22.68 10.50 -26.88
CA ASP A 150 22.41 9.08 -27.04
C ASP A 150 20.98 8.70 -26.65
N SER A 151 20.19 8.29 -27.64
CA SER A 151 18.79 7.90 -27.45
C SER A 151 18.59 6.57 -26.70
N LEU A 152 19.68 5.85 -26.46
CA LEU A 152 19.76 4.62 -25.68
C LEU A 152 20.27 4.84 -24.26
N LYS A 153 20.44 6.09 -23.80
CA LYS A 153 20.87 6.38 -22.43
C LYS A 153 19.83 7.23 -21.69
N TYR A 154 19.56 6.89 -20.45
CA TYR A 154 18.67 7.66 -19.59
C TYR A 154 19.05 7.56 -18.12
N THR A 155 18.69 8.60 -17.39
CA THR A 155 18.84 8.67 -15.96
C THR A 155 17.46 8.81 -15.32
N LEU A 156 17.17 7.93 -14.36
CA LEU A 156 15.96 7.96 -13.56
C LEU A 156 16.34 8.18 -12.09
N SER A 157 15.86 9.27 -11.50
CA SER A 157 16.25 9.67 -10.15
C SER A 157 15.03 9.90 -9.25
N SER A 158 15.21 9.68 -7.95
CA SER A 158 14.22 10.01 -6.90
C SER A 158 14.88 10.67 -5.71
N CYS A 159 14.13 11.48 -4.97
CA CYS A 159 14.59 12.11 -3.74
C CYS A 159 14.36 11.18 -2.55
N LEU A 160 15.41 10.89 -1.80
CA LEU A 160 15.35 10.12 -0.56
C LEU A 160 15.11 11.06 0.62
N GLU A 161 14.35 10.58 1.61
CA GLU A 161 14.12 11.32 2.85
C GLU A 161 15.21 11.09 3.89
N ASN A 162 15.86 9.93 3.87
CA ASN A 162 16.99 9.63 4.72
C ASN A 162 18.30 10.08 4.05
N PRO A 163 18.92 11.21 4.47
CA PRO A 163 20.19 11.63 3.90
C PRO A 163 21.32 10.65 4.23
N ALA A 164 21.19 9.83 5.28
CA ALA A 164 22.21 8.84 5.67
C ALA A 164 22.02 7.47 5.00
N ASP A 165 21.25 7.39 3.91
CA ASP A 165 21.11 6.16 3.13
C ASP A 165 22.43 5.79 2.44
N SER A 166 22.83 4.51 2.50
CA SER A 166 24.09 4.02 1.95
C SER A 166 24.14 4.04 0.43
N ASP A 167 22.98 3.95 -0.22
CA ASP A 167 22.86 3.85 -1.67
C ASP A 167 22.63 5.22 -2.31
N ARG A 168 22.75 6.31 -1.53
CA ARG A 168 22.56 7.66 -2.05
C ARG A 168 23.63 8.00 -3.08
N ASP A 169 23.19 8.68 -4.13
CA ASP A 169 24.04 9.35 -5.09
C ASP A 169 24.60 10.65 -4.48
N GLN A 170 25.80 11.05 -4.91
CA GLN A 170 26.48 12.28 -4.49
C GLN A 170 26.03 13.49 -5.31
N THR A 171 25.49 13.27 -6.51
CA THR A 171 25.00 14.33 -7.39
C THR A 171 23.51 14.51 -7.16
N SER A 172 23.12 15.48 -6.33
CA SER A 172 21.73 15.64 -5.91
C SER A 172 20.86 16.29 -6.99
N VAL A 173 20.00 15.48 -7.61
CA VAL A 173 18.86 15.95 -8.44
C VAL A 173 17.83 16.73 -7.59
N CYS A 174 17.92 16.58 -6.27
CA CYS A 174 16.94 17.05 -5.28
C CYS A 174 17.43 18.25 -4.46
N GLY A 175 18.36 19.05 -4.99
CA GLY A 175 18.90 20.20 -4.27
C GLY A 175 19.73 19.78 -3.06
N THR A 176 19.26 20.01 -1.84
CA THR A 176 19.98 19.65 -0.59
C THR A 176 19.75 18.22 -0.14
N ASP A 177 18.78 17.52 -0.73
CA ASP A 177 18.39 16.18 -0.32
C ASP A 177 19.21 15.09 -1.04
N ALA A 178 19.39 13.95 -0.37
CA ALA A 178 20.02 12.79 -0.98
C ALA A 178 19.15 12.26 -2.13
N SER A 179 19.76 11.96 -3.28
CA SER A 179 19.07 11.32 -4.41
C SER A 179 19.46 9.87 -4.56
N TYR A 180 18.59 9.08 -5.18
CA TYR A 180 18.91 7.74 -5.65
C TYR A 180 18.66 7.70 -7.16
N THR A 181 19.67 7.23 -7.89
CA THR A 181 19.67 7.25 -9.36
C THR A 181 19.82 5.84 -9.91
N VAL A 182 19.05 5.53 -10.94
CA VAL A 182 19.11 4.30 -11.73
C VAL A 182 19.25 4.69 -13.20
N ALA A 183 20.20 4.09 -13.90
CA ALA A 183 20.41 4.27 -15.33
C ALA A 183 20.01 3.01 -16.11
N GLU A 184 20.16 3.04 -17.43
CA GLU A 184 20.07 1.85 -18.27
C GLU A 184 21.00 0.71 -17.78
N PRO A 185 20.62 -0.56 -18.00
CA PRO A 185 21.46 -1.72 -17.69
C PRO A 185 22.70 -1.84 -18.61
#